data_AF-A0A7X2LKH9-F1
#
_entry.id   AF-A0A7X2LKH9-F1
#
_cell.length_a   1.000
_cell.length_b   1.000
_cell.length_c   1.000
_cell.angle_alpha   90.00
_cell.angle_beta   90.00
_cell.angle_gamma   90.00
#
_symmetry.space_group_name_H-M   'P 1'
#
loop_
_entity.id
_entity.type
_entity.pdbx_description
1 polymer ?
#
loop_
_entity_poly.entity_id
_entity_poly.type
_entity_poly.pdbx_seq_one_letter_code
_entity_poly.pdbx_strand_id
1 'polypeptide(L)'
;MSIFTAFLRGESLAKSCGPSARMPVLNLANRLGPISSARATSRIESQTIKRACMSIDFAVAKRMALTHLEQLSKASDGVTYALLESHIREESDGWYFPYQSEKYLLTGHFGDSLVGNWPIFVSRTGDFAGPRRPGMFPQT
;
A
#
# COMPACT_ATOMS: atom_id res chain seq x y z
N MET A 1 13.38 -23.36 -14.94
CA MET A 1 13.03 -22.22 -15.82
C MET A 1 12.70 -21.05 -14.93
N SER A 2 13.45 -19.94 -15.05
CA SER A 2 13.38 -18.79 -14.14
C SER A 2 12.61 -17.66 -14.83
N ILE A 3 11.50 -17.21 -14.23
CA ILE A 3 10.67 -16.11 -14.73
C ILE A 3 10.87 -14.91 -13.81
N PHE A 4 11.82 -14.05 -14.19
CA PHE A 4 12.03 -12.71 -13.64
C PHE A 4 11.86 -11.73 -14.80
N THR A 5 10.68 -11.18 -15.03
CA THR A 5 10.51 -9.98 -15.86
C THR A 5 9.17 -9.29 -15.59
N ALA A 6 9.20 -7.95 -15.64
CA ALA A 6 8.10 -6.99 -15.81
C ALA A 6 7.68 -6.19 -14.55
N PHE A 7 8.55 -5.22 -14.30
CA PHE A 7 8.40 -3.98 -13.55
C PHE A 7 7.50 -2.96 -14.31
N LEU A 8 6.64 -2.27 -13.55
CA LEU A 8 5.95 -0.98 -13.75
C LEU A 8 5.31 -0.62 -15.12
N ARG A 9 4.00 -0.37 -15.08
CA ARG A 9 3.37 0.69 -15.89
C ARG A 9 2.21 1.32 -15.11
N GLY A 10 2.41 2.55 -14.66
CA GLY A 10 1.34 3.39 -14.16
C GLY A 10 0.58 4.01 -15.32
N GLU A 11 -0.74 4.18 -15.19
CA GLU A 11 -1.50 5.17 -15.93
C GLU A 11 -2.58 5.80 -15.05
N SER A 12 -2.46 7.11 -14.92
CA SER A 12 -3.47 8.05 -14.46
C SER A 12 -4.49 8.24 -15.58
N LEU A 13 -5.79 8.21 -15.27
CA LEU A 13 -6.79 8.81 -16.15
C LEU A 13 -7.91 9.49 -15.35
N ALA A 14 -7.84 10.81 -15.35
CA ALA A 14 -8.97 11.69 -15.09
C ALA A 14 -9.89 11.76 -16.32
N LYS A 15 -11.20 11.92 -16.06
CA LYS A 15 -12.26 12.62 -16.82
C LYS A 15 -13.53 11.79 -16.93
N SER A 16 -14.66 12.35 -16.53
CA SER A 16 -15.68 12.80 -17.49
C SER A 16 -16.89 13.43 -16.80
N CYS A 17 -17.36 14.53 -17.39
CA CYS A 17 -18.52 15.34 -17.07
C CYS A 17 -19.80 14.71 -17.66
N GLY A 18 -20.98 15.04 -17.12
CA GLY A 18 -22.26 14.73 -17.79
C GLY A 18 -23.52 15.02 -16.95
N PRO A 19 -24.51 15.80 -17.44
CA PRO A 19 -25.53 16.51 -16.65
C PRO A 19 -26.87 15.77 -16.58
N SER A 20 -27.85 16.24 -15.78
CA SER A 20 -29.25 16.46 -16.22
C SER A 20 -30.24 16.68 -15.05
N ALA A 21 -31.05 17.76 -15.19
CA ALA A 21 -32.42 17.99 -14.68
C ALA A 21 -32.66 17.89 -13.15
N ARG A 22 -33.48 18.71 -12.48
CA ARG A 22 -34.77 19.29 -12.87
C ARG A 22 -35.18 20.28 -11.74
N MET A 23 -35.60 21.50 -12.07
CA MET A 23 -36.24 22.42 -11.12
C MET A 23 -37.69 21.96 -10.83
N PRO A 24 -38.22 22.29 -9.64
CA PRO A 24 -39.51 22.97 -9.60
C PRO A 24 -39.53 24.21 -8.69
N VAL A 25 -40.58 24.99 -8.95
CA VAL A 25 -40.81 26.40 -8.64
C VAL A 25 -41.52 26.61 -7.28
N LEU A 26 -41.09 27.67 -6.58
CA LEU A 26 -41.71 28.52 -5.54
C LEU A 26 -42.91 28.06 -4.67
N ASN A 27 -42.77 28.29 -3.35
CA ASN A 27 -43.77 28.95 -2.48
C ASN A 27 -43.08 29.40 -1.16
N LEU A 28 -42.77 30.69 -1.00
CA LEU A 28 -43.53 31.76 -0.32
C LEU A 28 -43.59 31.68 1.22
N ALA A 29 -42.79 32.58 1.82
CA ALA A 29 -42.94 33.33 3.07
C ALA A 29 -43.03 32.59 4.42
N ASN A 30 -42.00 32.81 5.27
CA ASN A 30 -42.23 33.32 6.63
C ASN A 30 -40.94 33.81 7.33
N ARG A 31 -41.06 35.05 7.85
CA ARG A 31 -40.55 35.56 9.15
C ARG A 31 -39.06 35.87 9.35
N LEU A 32 -38.79 37.18 9.33
CA LEU A 32 -38.22 38.03 10.39
C LEU A 32 -36.96 37.55 11.16
N GLY A 33 -35.87 38.29 10.96
CA GLY A 33 -34.82 38.52 11.94
C GLY A 33 -33.70 39.40 11.36
N PRO A 34 -33.25 40.48 12.01
CA PRO A 34 -32.06 41.21 11.59
C PRO A 34 -30.83 40.49 12.18
N ILE A 35 -30.13 39.69 11.37
CA ILE A 35 -28.88 39.08 11.82
C ILE A 35 -27.72 39.95 11.33
N SER A 36 -27.32 40.83 12.25
CA SER A 36 -25.98 41.32 12.51
C SER A 36 -24.90 41.00 11.47
N SER A 37 -24.37 42.07 10.89
CA SER A 37 -23.07 42.14 10.22
C SER A 37 -21.96 41.54 11.12
N ALA A 38 -21.52 40.32 10.79
CA ALA A 38 -20.19 39.85 11.15
C ALA A 38 -19.61 39.11 9.95
N ARG A 39 -18.86 39.87 9.15
CA ARG A 39 -17.98 39.36 8.09
C ARG A 39 -16.92 38.48 8.74
N ALA A 40 -17.21 37.19 8.90
CA ALA A 40 -16.20 36.20 9.22
C ALA A 40 -15.33 36.02 7.97
N THR A 41 -14.26 36.80 7.87
CA THR A 41 -13.13 36.46 7.00
C THR A 41 -12.52 35.18 7.56
N SER A 42 -12.98 34.03 7.07
CA SER A 42 -12.22 32.80 7.26
C SER A 42 -10.89 33.00 6.57
N ARG A 43 -9.87 33.27 7.40
CA ARG A 43 -8.48 33.21 7.00
C ARG A 43 -8.27 31.77 6.55
N ILE A 44 -8.33 31.53 5.25
CA ILE A 44 -7.85 30.28 4.66
C ILE A 44 -6.34 30.35 4.85
N GLU A 45 -5.88 29.98 6.05
CA GLU A 45 -4.51 29.63 6.28
C GLU A 45 -4.27 28.43 5.37
N SER A 46 -3.57 28.70 4.27
CA SER A 46 -3.01 27.67 3.42
C SER A 46 -2.06 26.87 4.30
N GLN A 47 -2.60 25.81 4.92
CA GLN A 47 -1.80 24.82 5.61
C GLN A 47 -0.93 24.19 4.54
N THR A 48 0.29 24.70 4.44
CA THR A 48 1.41 24.07 3.77
C THR A 48 1.41 22.62 4.21
N ILE A 49 1.01 21.72 3.30
CA ILE A 49 1.08 20.28 3.52
C ILE A 49 2.57 19.98 3.68
N LYS A 50 3.06 19.99 4.92
CA LYS A 50 4.31 19.34 5.27
C LYS A 50 4.06 17.89 4.86
N ARG A 51 4.70 17.45 3.78
CA ARG A 51 4.85 16.01 3.52
C ARG A 51 5.55 15.46 4.75
N ALA A 52 4.77 14.99 5.71
CA ALA A 52 5.29 14.11 6.73
C ALA A 52 5.96 12.99 5.94
N CYS A 53 7.26 12.80 6.16
CA CYS A 53 7.95 11.59 5.74
C CYS A 53 7.18 10.44 6.39
N MET A 54 6.22 9.87 5.65
CA MET A 54 5.30 8.89 6.19
C MET A 54 6.04 7.57 6.22
N SER A 55 6.79 7.35 7.29
CA SER A 55 7.18 5.99 7.63
C SER A 55 5.90 5.19 7.85
N ILE A 56 5.67 4.18 7.02
CA ILE A 56 4.56 3.26 7.19
C ILE A 56 4.71 2.51 8.52
N ASP A 57 3.60 2.07 9.09
CA ASP A 57 3.64 1.20 10.27
C ASP A 57 3.91 -0.26 9.86
N PHE A 58 4.21 -1.09 10.86
CA PHE A 58 4.45 -2.52 10.66
C PHE A 58 3.24 -3.26 10.06
N ALA A 59 2.01 -2.88 10.43
CA ALA A 59 0.80 -3.53 9.95
C ALA A 59 0.58 -3.28 8.45
N VAL A 60 0.85 -2.06 8.00
CA VAL A 60 0.86 -1.65 6.60
C VAL A 60 1.96 -2.40 5.85
N ALA A 61 3.18 -2.45 6.41
CA ALA A 61 4.29 -3.18 5.80
C ALA A 61 3.97 -4.68 5.64
N LYS A 62 3.42 -5.31 6.68
CA LYS A 62 2.97 -6.71 6.64
C LYS A 62 1.90 -6.93 5.58
N ARG A 63 0.92 -6.03 5.49
CA ARG A 63 -0.12 -6.10 4.44
C ARG A 63 0.47 -6.03 3.05
N MET A 64 1.43 -5.13 2.81
CA MET A 64 2.12 -5.06 1.52
C MET A 64 2.87 -6.34 1.18
N ALA A 65 3.56 -6.94 2.16
CA ALA A 65 4.25 -8.22 1.98
C ALA A 65 3.26 -9.36 1.66
N LEU A 66 2.11 -9.42 2.34
CA LEU A 66 1.06 -10.40 2.07
C LEU A 66 0.48 -10.23 0.66
N THR A 67 0.18 -9.00 0.24
CA THR A 67 -0.27 -8.72 -1.13
C THR A 67 0.75 -9.18 -2.17
N HIS A 68 2.04 -9.01 -1.91
CA HIS A 68 3.09 -9.50 -2.80
C HIS A 68 3.13 -11.04 -2.86
N LEU A 69 2.94 -11.73 -1.72
CA LEU A 69 2.82 -13.19 -1.70
C LEU A 69 1.60 -13.70 -2.46
N GLU A 70 0.45 -13.04 -2.35
CA GLU A 70 -0.74 -13.41 -3.13
C GLU A 70 -0.49 -13.29 -4.63
N GLN A 71 0.25 -12.26 -5.06
CA GLN A 71 0.65 -12.11 -6.46
C GLN A 71 1.57 -13.25 -6.91
N LEU A 72 2.56 -13.61 -6.09
CA LEU A 72 3.46 -14.74 -6.35
C LEU A 72 2.70 -16.06 -6.42
N SER A 73 1.71 -16.27 -5.54
CA SER A 73 0.90 -17.48 -5.50
C SER A 73 0.09 -17.65 -6.80
N LYS A 74 -0.53 -16.55 -7.27
CA LYS A 74 -1.25 -16.53 -8.55
C LYS A 74 -0.34 -16.81 -9.74
N ALA A 75 0.91 -16.36 -9.70
CA ALA A 75 1.88 -16.59 -10.77
C ALA A 75 2.48 -18.00 -10.76
N SER A 76 2.37 -18.74 -9.65
CA SER A 76 3.02 -20.03 -9.42
C SER A 76 2.02 -21.19 -9.41
N ASP A 77 0.97 -21.11 -10.22
CA ASP A 77 -0.09 -22.12 -10.32
C ASP A 77 -0.78 -22.44 -8.97
N GLY A 78 -0.89 -21.46 -8.08
CA GLY A 78 -1.62 -21.59 -6.81
C GLY A 78 -0.83 -22.19 -5.65
N VAL A 79 0.51 -22.20 -5.70
CA VAL A 79 1.31 -22.55 -4.53
C VAL A 79 1.02 -21.56 -3.39
N THR A 80 0.65 -22.08 -2.22
CA THR A 80 0.39 -21.27 -1.02
C THR A 80 1.68 -20.97 -0.28
N TYR A 81 1.83 -19.71 0.11
CA TYR A 81 2.99 -19.19 0.84
C TYR A 81 2.58 -18.65 2.20
N ALA A 82 3.39 -18.90 3.21
CA ALA A 82 3.21 -18.35 4.55
C ALA A 82 4.43 -17.54 4.98
N LEU A 83 4.18 -16.46 5.71
CA LEU A 83 5.21 -15.67 6.36
C LEU A 83 5.75 -16.39 7.59
N LEU A 84 7.07 -16.33 7.78
CA LEU A 84 7.74 -16.82 8.98
C LEU A 84 7.79 -15.70 10.02
N GLU A 85 6.70 -15.53 10.77
CA GLU A 85 6.54 -14.40 11.70
C GLU A 85 7.66 -14.29 12.73
N SER A 86 8.16 -15.44 13.22
CA SER A 86 9.28 -15.51 14.17
C SER A 86 10.61 -15.02 13.63
N HIS A 87 10.76 -14.91 12.30
CA HIS A 87 11.99 -14.51 11.63
C HIS A 87 11.91 -13.14 10.96
N ILE A 88 10.80 -12.42 11.12
CA ILE A 88 10.66 -11.06 10.62
C ILE A 88 11.71 -10.17 11.28
N ARG A 89 12.42 -9.37 10.47
CA ARG A 89 13.44 -8.45 10.94
C ARG A 89 13.07 -7.02 10.58
N GLU A 90 13.09 -6.14 11.57
CA GLU A 90 12.99 -4.70 11.38
C GLU A 90 14.39 -4.09 11.27
N GLU A 91 14.60 -3.25 10.26
CA GLU A 91 15.83 -2.50 10.04
C GLU A 91 15.50 -0.99 9.90
N SER A 92 16.55 -0.18 9.81
CA SER A 92 16.42 1.28 9.69
C SER A 92 15.74 1.71 8.37
N ASP A 93 15.93 0.95 7.30
CA ASP A 93 15.40 1.22 5.96
C ASP A 93 14.04 0.56 5.69
N GLY A 94 13.64 -0.45 6.48
CA GLY A 94 12.38 -1.15 6.29
C GLY A 94 12.24 -2.44 7.10
N TRP A 95 11.41 -3.34 6.60
CA TRP A 95 11.17 -4.66 7.19
C TRP A 95 11.47 -5.77 6.19
N TYR A 96 12.09 -6.84 6.68
CA TYR A 96 12.29 -8.08 5.94
C TYR A 96 11.31 -9.12 6.44
N PHE A 97 10.55 -9.68 5.51
CA PHE A 97 9.54 -10.70 5.73
C PHE A 97 9.99 -12.01 5.06
N PRO A 98 10.67 -12.90 5.80
CA PRO A 98 10.94 -14.24 5.30
C PRO A 98 9.64 -15.01 5.13
N TYR A 99 9.59 -15.84 4.10
CA TYR A 99 8.41 -16.65 3.77
C TYR A 99 8.84 -18.03 3.29
N GLN A 100 7.90 -18.96 3.29
CA GLN A 100 8.12 -20.33 2.85
C GLN A 100 6.81 -20.91 2.29
N SER A 101 6.89 -21.99 1.52
CA SER A 101 5.69 -22.72 1.10
C SER A 101 4.99 -23.32 2.32
N GLU A 102 3.66 -23.22 2.37
CA GLU A 102 2.90 -23.86 3.45
C GLU A 102 3.11 -25.37 3.46
N LYS A 103 3.22 -25.97 2.27
CA LYS A 103 3.46 -27.39 2.11
C LYS A 103 4.77 -27.83 2.77
N TYR A 104 5.85 -27.05 2.66
CA TYR A 104 7.09 -27.34 3.36
C TYR A 104 6.94 -27.21 4.87
N LEU A 105 6.26 -26.16 5.35
CA LEU A 105 6.06 -25.95 6.78
C LEU A 105 5.25 -27.08 7.43
N LEU A 106 4.33 -27.68 6.68
CA LEU A 106 3.52 -28.81 7.13
C LEU A 106 4.27 -30.15 7.03
N THR A 107 4.97 -30.39 5.93
CA THR A 107 5.56 -31.71 5.63
C THR A 107 7.01 -31.86 6.10
N GLY A 108 7.75 -30.76 6.22
CA GLY A 108 9.19 -30.76 6.44
C GLY A 108 10.01 -31.35 5.28
N HIS A 109 9.37 -31.70 4.15
CA HIS A 109 10.06 -32.30 3.02
C HIS A 109 10.84 -31.25 2.23
N PHE A 110 12.16 -31.40 2.16
CA PHE A 110 13.04 -30.48 1.43
C PHE A 110 12.64 -30.23 -0.03
N GLY A 111 12.00 -31.19 -0.69
CA GLY A 111 11.51 -31.04 -2.07
C GLY A 111 10.37 -30.02 -2.22
N ASP A 112 9.66 -29.71 -1.14
CA ASP A 112 8.62 -28.70 -1.11
C ASP A 112 9.15 -27.32 -0.64
N SER A 113 10.42 -27.26 -0.25
CA SER A 113 11.06 -26.02 0.20
C SER A 113 11.29 -25.06 -0.97
N LEU A 114 11.03 -23.78 -0.74
CA LEU A 114 11.49 -22.72 -1.61
C LEU A 114 12.99 -22.53 -1.43
N VAL A 115 13.74 -22.77 -2.50
CA VAL A 115 15.19 -22.58 -2.54
C VAL A 115 15.49 -21.28 -3.29
N GLY A 116 16.34 -20.45 -2.70
CA GLY A 116 16.76 -19.18 -3.31
C GLY A 116 15.72 -18.07 -3.23
N ASN A 117 14.66 -18.22 -2.42
CA ASN A 117 13.76 -17.11 -2.15
C ASN A 117 14.46 -16.08 -1.24
N TRP A 118 14.50 -14.84 -1.70
CA TRP A 118 14.88 -13.72 -0.85
C TRP A 118 13.70 -13.31 0.01
N PRO A 119 13.91 -12.85 1.25
CA PRO A 119 12.83 -12.28 2.04
C PRO A 119 12.22 -11.09 1.29
N ILE A 120 10.92 -10.88 1.49
CA ILE A 120 10.24 -9.71 0.96
C ILE A 120 10.66 -8.52 1.82
N PHE A 121 11.34 -7.56 1.21
CA PHE A 121 11.65 -6.29 1.83
C PHE A 121 10.55 -5.28 1.53
N VAL A 122 10.11 -4.58 2.56
CA VAL A 122 9.21 -3.44 2.45
C VAL A 122 9.90 -2.20 3.01
N SER A 123 10.08 -1.18 2.17
CA SER A 123 10.70 0.08 2.56
C SER A 123 9.86 0.82 3.61
N ARG A 124 10.50 1.55 4.53
CA ARG A 124 9.78 2.43 5.47
C ARG A 124 8.91 3.47 4.80
N THR A 125 9.24 3.91 3.59
CA THR A 125 8.42 4.88 2.86
C THR A 125 7.18 4.25 2.19
N GLY A 126 7.11 2.92 2.13
CA GLY A 126 6.05 2.19 1.43
C GLY A 126 6.13 2.22 -0.09
N ASP A 127 7.23 2.67 -0.68
CA ASP A 127 7.39 2.76 -2.13
C ASP A 127 7.77 1.42 -2.78
N PHE A 128 8.37 0.51 -2.02
CA PHE A 128 8.88 -0.76 -2.51
C PHE A 128 8.43 -1.94 -1.65
N ALA A 129 7.95 -2.98 -2.30
CA ALA A 129 7.71 -4.31 -1.72
C ALA A 129 8.19 -5.38 -2.71
N GLY A 130 9.18 -6.17 -2.34
CA GLY A 130 9.71 -7.22 -3.21
C GLY A 130 10.91 -7.98 -2.65
N PRO A 131 11.39 -9.03 -3.34
CA PRO A 131 12.52 -9.84 -2.88
C PRO A 131 13.81 -9.01 -2.79
N ARG A 132 14.45 -8.98 -1.61
CA ARG A 132 15.73 -8.29 -1.41
C ARG A 132 16.64 -9.07 -0.46
N ARG A 133 17.94 -9.10 -0.78
CA ARG A 133 18.97 -9.65 0.09
C ARG A 133 19.26 -8.70 1.27
N PRO A 134 19.16 -9.16 2.53
CA PRO A 134 19.62 -8.38 3.68
C PRO A 134 21.12 -8.11 3.60
N GLY A 135 21.56 -6.90 3.98
CA GLY A 135 22.98 -6.53 4.03
C GLY A 135 23.65 -6.19 2.69
N MET A 136 22.89 -6.15 1.58
CA MET A 136 23.33 -5.48 0.36
C MET A 136 22.95 -3.99 0.45
N PHE A 137 23.82 -3.20 1.09
CA PHE A 137 23.79 -1.76 0.91
C PHE A 137 24.39 -1.45 -0.47
N PRO A 138 23.77 -0.56 -1.28
CA PRO A 138 24.46 -0.05 -2.45
C PRO A 138 25.77 0.59 -1.98
N GLN A 139 26.90 0.08 -2.48
CA GLN A 139 28.19 0.74 -2.33
C GLN A 139 28.04 2.10 -3.02
N THR A 140 27.99 3.17 -2.24
CA THR A 140 28.00 4.57 -2.73
C THR A 140 29.30 4.87 -3.44
#